data_AF-A0A8T3BKQ0-F1
#
_entry.id   AF-A0A8T3BKQ0-F1
#
_cell.length_a   1.000
_cell.length_b   1.000
_cell.length_c   1.000
_cell.angle_alpha   90.00
_cell.angle_beta   90.00
_cell.angle_gamma   90.00
#
_symmetry.space_group_name_H-M   'P 1'
#
loop_
_entity.id
_entity.type
_entity.pdbx_description
1 polymer ?
#
loop_
_entity_poly.entity_id
_entity_poly.type
_entity_poly.pdbx_seq_one_letter_code
_entity_poly.pdbx_strand_id
1 'polypeptide(L)' 'MMITETLLEAALEVLNTADPIQKARLGEAAAKRWLQGEISVPFRQDDDLPIPNRPARLSSVLLSSSLPLIMTPNL' A
#
# COMPACT_ATOMS: atom_id res chain seq x y z
N MET A 1 12.60 -3.87 -23.39
CA MET A 1 12.61 -3.95 -21.91
C MET A 1 11.48 -4.87 -21.53
N MET A 2 11.76 -6.11 -21.08
CA MET A 2 10.69 -6.98 -20.59
C MET A 2 10.19 -6.39 -19.27
N ILE A 3 8.94 -5.92 -19.25
CA ILE A 3 8.32 -5.36 -18.06
C ILE A 3 8.07 -6.53 -17.12
N THR A 4 8.94 -6.72 -16.14
CA THR A 4 8.76 -7.72 -15.09
C THR A 4 7.69 -7.21 -14.12
N GLU A 5 6.65 -8.02 -13.93
CA GLU A 5 5.58 -7.76 -12.96
C GLU A 5 6.14 -7.69 -11.54
N THR A 6 5.74 -6.67 -10.80
CA THR A 6 6.10 -6.47 -9.39
C THR A 6 4.98 -6.90 -8.46
N LEU A 7 5.31 -7.18 -7.19
CA LEU A 7 4.32 -7.54 -6.18
C LEU A 7 3.27 -6.43 -6.00
N LEU A 8 3.70 -5.16 -6.08
CA LEU A 8 2.80 -4.02 -6.05
C LEU A 8 1.77 -4.05 -7.19
N GLU A 9 2.21 -4.32 -8.42
CA GLU A 9 1.31 -4.39 -9.58
C GLU A 9 0.30 -5.54 -9.43
N ALA A 10 0.77 -6.72 -9.05
CA ALA A 10 -0.09 -7.87 -8.77
C ALA A 10 -1.10 -7.56 -7.65
N ALA A 11 -0.66 -6.89 -6.58
CA ALA A 11 -1.53 -6.48 -5.49
C ALA A 11 -2.57 -5.44 -5.93
N LEU A 12 -2.20 -4.48 -6.78
CA LEU A 12 -3.15 -3.49 -7.32
C LEU A 12 -4.22 -4.15 -8.18
N GLU A 13 -3.89 -5.16 -8.99
CA GLU A 13 -4.87 -5.94 -9.75
C GLU A 13 -5.89 -6.62 -8.83
N VAL A 14 -5.40 -7.28 -7.78
CA VAL A 14 -6.24 -7.92 -6.76
C VAL A 14 -7.14 -6.89 -6.08
N LEU A 15 -6.59 -5.76 -5.66
CA LEU A 15 -7.32 -4.72 -4.93
C LEU A 15 -8.42 -4.08 -5.78
N ASN A 16 -8.16 -3.87 -7.07
CA ASN A 16 -9.10 -3.27 -8.03
C ASN A 16 -10.17 -4.25 -8.56
N THR A 17 -10.05 -5.54 -8.28
CA THR A 17 -11.07 -6.53 -8.65
C THR A 17 -12.34 -6.35 -7.82
N ALA A 18 -13.48 -6.17 -8.48
CA ALA A 18 -14.76 -5.90 -7.83
C ALA A 18 -15.43 -7.15 -7.25
N ASP A 19 -15.39 -8.29 -7.96
CA ASP A 19 -15.99 -9.54 -7.49
C ASP A 19 -15.17 -10.15 -6.34
N PRO A 20 -15.76 -10.37 -5.14
CA PRO A 20 -15.03 -10.91 -4.00
C PRO A 20 -14.44 -12.31 -4.24
N ILE A 21 -15.12 -13.16 -5.01
CA ILE A 21 -14.66 -14.53 -5.27
C ILE A 21 -13.44 -14.50 -6.20
N GLN A 22 -13.53 -13.76 -7.31
CA GLN A 22 -12.42 -13.56 -8.22
C GLN A 22 -11.24 -12.87 -7.54
N LYS A 23 -11.51 -11.88 -6.68
CA LYS A 23 -10.49 -11.19 -5.88
C LYS A 23 -9.73 -12.14 -4.98
N ALA A 24 -10.43 -13.04 -4.27
CA ALA A 24 -9.78 -14.04 -3.43
C ALA A 24 -8.88 -14.98 -4.25
N ARG A 25 -9.35 -15.43 -5.43
CA ARG A 25 -8.58 -16.30 -6.33
C ARG A 25 -7.33 -15.60 -6.87
N LEU A 26 -7.45 -14.35 -7.31
CA LEU A 26 -6.31 -13.56 -7.78
C LEU A 26 -5.31 -13.32 -6.65
N GLY A 27 -5.80 -13.01 -5.44
CA GLY A 27 -4.95 -12.81 -4.27
C GLY A 27 -4.15 -14.06 -3.91
N GLU A 28 -4.79 -15.23 -3.92
CA GLU A 28 -4.10 -16.49 -3.66
C GLU A 28 -3.06 -16.81 -4.76
N ALA A 29 -3.40 -16.59 -6.03
CA ALA A 29 -2.46 -16.79 -7.13
C ALA A 29 -1.24 -15.86 -7.02
N ALA A 30 -1.45 -14.58 -6.76
CA ALA A 30 -0.37 -13.61 -6.57
C ALA A 30 0.53 -13.99 -5.37
N ALA A 31 -0.07 -14.41 -4.25
CA ALA A 31 0.68 -14.86 -3.07
C ALA A 31 1.54 -16.10 -3.36
N LYS A 32 1.02 -17.08 -4.10
CA LYS A 32 1.79 -18.27 -4.52
C LYS A 32 2.98 -17.89 -5.38
N ARG A 33 2.76 -17.06 -6.41
CA ARG A 33 3.81 -16.58 -7.31
C ARG A 33 4.92 -15.81 -6.57
N TRP A 34 4.54 -15.02 -5.56
CA TRP A 34 5.50 -14.34 -4.67
C TRP A 34 6.31 -15.33 -3.83
N LEU A 35 5.64 -16.27 -3.15
CA LEU A 35 6.30 -17.26 -2.30
C LEU A 35 7.22 -18.21 -3.08
N GLN A 36 6.89 -18.46 -4.36
CA GLN A 36 7.70 -19.27 -5.27
C GLN A 36 8.85 -18.47 -5.92
N GLY A 37 8.90 -17.15 -5.71
CA GLY A 37 9.91 -16.27 -6.29
C GLY A 37 9.70 -15.93 -7.76
N GLU A 38 8.57 -16.32 -8.37
CA GLU A 38 8.20 -15.92 -9.74
C GLU A 38 7.98 -14.42 -9.85
N ILE A 39 7.37 -13.83 -8.81
CA ILE A 39 7.41 -12.39 -8.57
C ILE A 39 8.51 -12.18 -7.54
N SER A 40 9.65 -11.63 -7.97
CA SER A 40 10.82 -11.45 -7.11
C SER A 40 11.04 -9.99 -6.71
N VAL A 41 10.38 -9.06 -7.40
CA VAL A 41 10.53 -7.61 -7.19
C VAL A 41 9.32 -7.08 -6.41
N PRO A 42 9.50 -6.49 -5.21
CA PRO A 42 8.38 -6.04 -4.40
C PRO A 42 7.66 -4.84 -5.02
N PHE A 43 8.40 -3.86 -5.54
CA PHE A 43 7.89 -2.71 -6.26
C PHE A 43 9.02 -2.13 -7.11
N ARG A 44 8.70 -1.37 -8.16
CA ARG A 44 9.73 -0.63 -8.89
C ARG A 44 10.20 0.53 -8.04
N GLN A 45 11.48 0.54 -7.69
CA GLN A 45 12.14 1.75 -7.22
C GLN A 45 12.40 2.61 -8.46
N ASP A 46 11.41 3.42 -8.84
CA ASP A 46 11.71 4.62 -9.62
C ASP A 46 12.41 5.58 -8.65
N ASP A 47 13.71 5.78 -8.85
CA ASP A 47 14.60 6.55 -7.95
C ASP A 47 14.28 8.05 -7.86
N ASP A 48 13.26 8.55 -8.57
CA ASP A 48 13.00 9.98 -8.75
C ASP A 48 11.63 10.47 -8.26
N LEU A 49 10.96 9.77 -7.34
CA LEU A 49 9.86 10.41 -6.62
C LEU A 49 10.46 11.34 -5.55
N PRO A 50 10.44 12.68 -5.73
CA PRO A 50 10.98 13.59 -4.74
C PRO A 50 10.19 13.39 -3.45
N ILE A 51 10.82 12.74 -2.46
CA ILE A 51 10.24 12.60 -1.13
C ILE A 51 10.05 14.02 -0.62
N PRO A 52 8.82 14.51 -0.46
CA PRO A 52 8.63 15.86 0.00
C PRO A 52 9.16 15.91 1.44
N ASN A 53 10.12 16.79 1.71
CA ASN A 53 10.64 17.10 3.06
C ASN A 53 9.58 17.73 3.99
N ARG A 54 8.30 17.68 3.60
CA ARG A 54 7.16 18.15 4.37
C ARG A 54 6.09 17.07 4.39
N PRO A 55 5.36 16.92 5.50
CA PRO A 55 4.18 16.08 5.55
C PRO A 55 3.26 16.38 4.36
N ALA A 56 2.58 15.37 3.83
CA ALA A 56 1.60 15.53 2.77
C ALA A 56 0.47 16.48 3.24
N ARG A 57 0.65 17.78 3.03
CA ARG A 57 -0.36 18.81 3.30
C ARG A 57 -1.32 18.84 2.12
N LEU A 58 -2.20 17.85 2.05
CA LEU A 58 -3.43 18.02 1.30
C LEU A 58 -4.22 19.09 2.06
N SER A 59 -4.53 20.22 1.42
CA SER A 59 -5.29 21.33 2.01
C SER A 59 -6.67 20.93 2.54
N SER A 60 -7.14 19.74 2.19
CA SER A 60 -8.42 19.15 2.62
C SER A 60 -8.30 18.11 3.75
N VAL A 61 -7.09 17.75 4.20
CA VAL A 61 -6.92 16.76 5.26
C VAL A 61 -6.84 17.49 6.60
N LEU A 62 -7.99 17.61 7.26
CA LEU A 62 -8.03 17.92 8.67
C LEU A 62 -7.53 16.68 9.42
N LEU A 63 -6.38 16.80 10.08
CA LEU A 63 -5.99 15.86 11.13
C LEU A 63 -7.07 15.93 12.21
N SER A 64 -8.01 14.98 12.21
CA SER A 64 -8.87 14.78 13.37
C SER A 64 -7.96 14.33 14.50
N SER A 65 -7.59 15.26 15.38
CA SER A 65 -6.93 14.97 16.64
C SER A 65 -7.81 13.98 17.39
N SER A 66 -7.42 12.71 17.35
CA SER A 66 -7.95 11.66 18.19
C SER A 66 -7.78 12.08 19.64
N LEU A 67 -8.92 12.35 20.30
CA LEU A 67 -9.19 12.40 21.74
C LEU A 67 -8.15 13.09 22.65
N PRO A 68 -8.54 14.07 23.50
CA PRO A 68 -7.62 14.57 24.51
C PRO A 68 -7.26 13.42 25.44
N LEU A 69 -5.96 13.10 25.48
CA LEU A 69 -5.35 12.46 26.65
C LEU A 69 -5.71 13.35 27.83
N ILE A 70 -6.74 12.98 28.60
CA ILE A 70 -6.99 13.56 29.91
C ILE A 70 -5.85 13.06 30.79
N MET A 71 -4.75 13.80 30.75
CA MET A 71 -3.73 13.78 31.78
C MET A 71 -4.30 14.65 32.89
N THR A 72 -5.01 14.05 33.86
CA THR A 72 -5.37 14.75 35.09
C THR A 72 -4.08 15.07 35.84
N PRO A 73 -3.75 16.36 36.10
CA PRO A 73 -2.77 16.65 37.12
C PRO A 73 -3.45 16.44 38.47
N ASN A 74 -2.75 15.70 39.31
CA ASN A 74 -3.00 15.51 40.73
C ASN A 74 -3.13 16.87 41.43
N LEU A 75 -4.24 17.11 42.13
CA LEU A 75 -4.41 18.10 43.21
C LEU A 75 -5.60 17.70 44.08
#